data_AF-A0A3R6WF89-F1
#
_entry.id   AF-A0A3R6WF89-F1
#
_cell.length_a   1.000
_cell.length_b   1.000
_cell.length_c   1.000
_cell.angle_alpha   90.00
_cell.angle_beta   90.00
_cell.angle_gamma   90.00
#
_symmetry.space_group_name_H-M   'P 1'
#
loop_
_entity.id
_entity.type
_entity.pdbx_description
1 polymer ?
#
loop_
_entity_poly.entity_id
_entity_poly.type
_entity_poly.pdbx_seq_one_letter_code
_entity_poly.pdbx_strand_id
1 'polypeptide(L)'
;MAHGALYKSGRKRAHMSSAYISKWLRVLSNISAGLLILGTGLLVSLLLYQGMFYSQSMSPVPQKYWRPLFQACRLNMHGFIPGSCHPDDVNSTGEIPWTSMGAQLAIDFVRNATDPDVFVTTCLHGASNESTWVAIVLLVAEATFPQCNPVGKQLILGMAVLETVANDEFPLGAYLVSTFSDGTPIDPVQIDTTNSGHFTVDQSVVKTIVATNGTRLHAPWDQRNYVTSLNSLNRLFFMRLWVVLHFVDISNQIHTMPGYSVGNASCFAVTITWDNSHHVDHYLLLLAFQSLICFVSLGLLSNDGVITLEGLSGLLKNKPVLTYDILASLERRK
;
A
#
# COMPACT_ATOMS: atom_id res chain seq x y z
N MET A 1 21.83 45.90 80.22
CA MET A 1 20.70 46.05 79.26
C MET A 1 21.18 45.55 77.91
N ALA A 2 20.49 44.55 77.37
CA ALA A 2 20.85 43.82 76.17
C ALA A 2 20.57 44.63 74.90
N HIS A 3 21.52 44.65 73.97
CA HIS A 3 21.27 44.97 72.57
C HIS A 3 21.54 43.73 71.72
N GLY A 4 20.46 43.10 71.26
CA GLY A 4 20.49 41.97 70.34
C GLY A 4 20.82 42.44 68.92
N ALA A 5 21.87 41.88 68.34
CA ALA A 5 22.19 42.05 66.93
C ALA A 5 21.40 41.03 66.09
N LEU A 6 20.47 41.53 65.28
CA LEU A 6 19.74 40.79 64.25
C LEU A 6 20.72 40.26 63.18
N TYR A 7 20.87 38.93 63.11
CA TYR A 7 21.58 38.27 62.04
C TYR A 7 20.71 38.29 60.77
N LYS A 8 21.02 39.21 59.83
CA LYS A 8 20.41 39.23 58.50
C LYS A 8 20.85 37.98 57.71
N SER A 9 19.92 37.06 57.50
CA SER A 9 20.07 35.97 56.53
C SER A 9 20.12 36.56 55.12
N GLY A 10 21.34 36.74 54.61
CA GLY A 10 21.60 37.16 53.24
C GLY A 10 21.27 36.04 52.26
N ARG A 11 20.20 36.20 51.49
CA ARG A 11 19.93 35.41 50.28
C ARG A 11 21.09 35.64 49.31
N LYS A 12 22.06 34.71 49.24
CA LYS A 12 23.14 34.74 48.24
C LYS A 12 22.50 34.65 46.85
N ARG A 13 22.50 35.75 46.10
CA ARG A 13 22.18 35.74 44.66
C ARG A 13 23.20 34.84 43.97
N ALA A 14 22.72 33.87 43.20
CA ALA A 14 23.56 32.99 42.41
C ALA A 14 24.37 33.83 41.42
N HIS A 15 25.68 33.92 41.65
CA HIS A 15 26.60 34.47 40.66
C HIS A 15 26.67 33.45 39.51
N MET A 16 26.34 33.85 38.28
CA MET A 16 26.45 32.99 37.09
C MET A 16 27.92 32.69 36.80
N SER A 17 28.51 31.78 37.57
CA SER A 17 29.83 31.23 37.32
C SER A 17 29.76 30.23 36.16
N SER A 18 30.82 30.10 35.37
CA SER A 18 30.95 29.05 34.35
C SER A 18 30.61 27.65 34.87
N ALA A 19 30.94 27.37 36.15
CA ALA A 19 30.59 26.12 36.82
C ALA A 19 29.07 25.92 37.05
N TYR A 20 28.30 27.01 37.19
CA TYR A 20 26.84 26.95 37.32
C TYR A 20 26.19 26.69 35.96
N ILE A 21 26.69 27.33 34.90
CA ILE A 21 26.24 27.13 33.51
C ILE A 21 26.53 25.68 33.06
N SER A 22 27.72 25.15 33.37
CA SER A 22 28.10 23.76 33.06
C SER A 22 27.15 22.73 33.68
N LYS A 23 26.66 22.96 34.91
CA LYS A 23 25.69 22.05 35.55
C LYS A 23 24.33 22.06 34.86
N TRP A 24 23.85 23.23 34.45
CA TRP A 24 22.62 23.35 33.66
C TRP A 24 22.73 22.66 32.30
N LEU A 25 23.86 22.83 31.60
CA LEU A 25 24.10 22.16 30.32
C LEU A 25 24.08 20.63 30.44
N ARG A 26 24.63 20.06 31.52
CA ARG A 26 24.59 18.61 31.78
C ARG A 26 23.16 18.11 32.00
N VAL A 27 22.38 18.80 32.82
CA VAL A 27 20.98 18.40 33.08
C VAL A 27 20.12 18.55 31.83
N LEU A 28 20.30 19.62 31.05
CA LEU A 28 19.61 19.82 29.77
C LEU A 28 20.00 18.75 28.74
N SER A 29 21.29 18.40 28.64
CA SER A 29 21.78 17.32 27.78
C SER A 29 21.10 15.99 28.14
N ASN A 30 21.09 15.62 29.42
CA ASN A 30 20.46 14.37 29.88
C ASN A 30 18.94 14.35 29.64
N ILE A 31 18.24 15.47 29.85
CA ILE A 31 16.81 15.59 29.53
C ILE A 31 16.58 15.43 28.02
N SER A 32 17.41 16.08 27.20
CA SER A 32 17.30 15.97 25.74
C SER A 32 17.53 14.54 25.24
N ALA A 33 18.48 13.81 25.83
CA ALA A 33 18.71 12.41 25.54
C ALA A 33 17.49 11.55 25.92
N GLY A 34 16.89 11.78 27.09
CA GLY A 34 15.66 11.11 27.51
C GLY A 34 14.48 11.37 26.55
N LEU A 35 14.30 12.62 26.12
CA LEU A 35 13.27 12.99 25.14
C LEU A 35 13.50 12.33 23.79
N LEU A 36 14.76 12.21 23.32
CA LEU A 36 15.08 11.51 22.08
C LEU A 36 14.76 10.02 22.14
N ILE A 37 15.00 9.35 23.27
CA ILE A 37 14.67 7.94 23.46
C ILE A 37 13.15 7.74 23.45
N LEU A 38 12.41 8.56 24.20
CA LEU A 38 10.95 8.54 24.20
C LEU A 38 10.38 8.84 22.81
N GLY A 39 10.95 9.82 22.11
CA GLY A 39 10.58 10.16 20.74
C GLY A 39 10.85 9.01 19.77
N THR A 40 11.95 8.29 19.93
CA THR A 40 12.26 7.09 19.13
C THR A 40 11.26 5.98 19.41
N GLY A 41 10.92 5.74 20.68
CA GLY A 41 9.89 4.76 21.06
C GLY A 41 8.53 5.09 20.45
N LEU A 42 8.10 6.36 20.55
CA LEU A 42 6.86 6.84 19.93
C LEU A 42 6.89 6.65 18.41
N LEU A 43 7.99 6.99 17.75
CA LEU A 43 8.16 6.82 16.31
C LEU A 43 8.04 5.36 15.91
N VAL A 44 8.72 4.44 16.62
CA VAL A 44 8.64 3.00 16.36
C VAL A 44 7.22 2.48 16.57
N SER A 45 6.53 2.90 17.64
CA SER A 45 5.12 2.54 17.85
C SER A 45 4.22 3.03 16.73
N LEU A 46 4.46 4.25 16.22
CA LEU A 46 3.73 4.80 15.08
C LEU A 46 4.02 4.03 13.78
N LEU A 47 5.27 3.65 13.53
CA LEU A 47 5.64 2.83 12.37
C LEU A 47 5.01 1.44 12.44
N LEU A 48 4.98 0.81 13.62
CA LEU A 48 4.29 -0.45 13.84
C LEU A 48 2.78 -0.32 13.57
N TYR A 49 2.17 0.76 14.06
CA TYR A 49 0.77 1.06 13.80
C TYR A 49 0.48 1.29 12.31
N GLN A 50 1.38 1.93 11.56
CA GLN A 50 1.28 2.13 10.12
C GLN A 50 1.62 0.89 9.27
N GLY A 51 1.91 -0.24 9.91
CA GLY A 51 2.15 -1.51 9.22
C GLY A 51 3.59 -1.70 8.74
N MET A 52 4.60 -1.38 9.56
CA MET A 52 6.03 -1.56 9.24
C MET A 52 6.40 -2.97 8.73
N PHE A 53 5.70 -4.02 9.19
CA PHE A 53 5.99 -5.41 8.84
C PHE A 53 4.94 -6.06 7.95
N TYR A 54 3.76 -5.47 7.88
CA TYR A 54 2.69 -5.81 6.97
C TYR A 54 1.88 -4.55 6.72
N SER A 55 1.81 -4.14 5.47
CA SER A 55 0.92 -3.07 5.06
C SER A 55 0.23 -3.45 3.77
N GLN A 56 -1.03 -3.08 3.72
CA GLN A 56 -1.92 -3.27 2.60
C GLN A 56 -2.54 -1.93 2.25
N SER A 57 -2.52 -1.57 0.96
CA SER A 57 -3.13 -0.33 0.47
C SER A 57 -3.80 -0.55 -0.87
N MET A 58 -4.97 0.05 -1.02
CA MET A 58 -5.77 0.02 -2.23
C MET A 58 -6.15 1.44 -2.61
N SER A 59 -6.16 1.71 -3.91
CA SER A 59 -6.60 2.99 -4.46
C SER A 59 -7.42 2.72 -5.71
N PRO A 60 -8.77 2.78 -5.60
CA PRO A 60 -9.65 2.68 -6.76
C PRO A 60 -9.27 3.70 -7.82
N VAL A 61 -9.18 3.25 -9.06
CA VAL A 61 -8.76 4.08 -10.18
C VAL A 61 -9.98 4.61 -10.91
N PRO A 62 -10.33 5.90 -10.82
CA PRO A 62 -11.49 6.41 -11.53
C PRO A 62 -11.24 6.46 -13.04
N GLN A 63 -12.29 6.22 -13.83
CA GLN A 63 -12.23 6.19 -15.30
C GLN A 63 -11.80 7.51 -15.95
N LYS A 64 -11.81 8.63 -15.20
CA LYS A 64 -11.27 9.93 -15.67
C LYS A 64 -9.79 9.88 -16.06
N TYR A 65 -9.05 8.89 -15.57
CA TYR A 65 -7.63 8.70 -15.89
C TYR A 65 -7.38 7.66 -16.98
N TRP A 66 -8.44 7.09 -17.56
CA TRP A 66 -8.32 6.08 -18.60
C TRP A 66 -8.31 6.76 -19.96
N ARG A 67 -7.51 6.22 -20.88
CA ARG A 67 -7.39 6.74 -22.24
C ARG A 67 -7.84 5.68 -23.23
N PRO A 68 -8.60 6.03 -24.28
CA PRO A 68 -8.92 5.07 -25.33
C PRO A 68 -7.63 4.68 -26.06
N LEU A 69 -7.46 3.38 -26.29
CA LEU A 69 -6.52 2.86 -27.26
C LEU A 69 -7.26 2.69 -28.60
N PHE A 70 -8.22 1.76 -28.66
CA PHE A 70 -9.04 1.51 -29.85
C PHE A 70 -10.48 1.09 -29.48
N GLN A 71 -11.41 1.41 -30.38
CA GLN A 71 -12.83 1.02 -30.34
C GLN A 71 -13.14 0.18 -31.59
N ALA A 72 -12.70 -1.07 -31.62
CA ALA A 72 -12.72 -1.89 -32.84
C ALA A 72 -13.21 -3.32 -32.59
N CYS A 73 -12.68 -3.99 -31.56
CA CYS A 73 -12.95 -5.39 -31.29
C CYS A 73 -14.44 -5.71 -31.12
N ARG A 74 -14.88 -6.79 -31.77
CA ARG A 74 -16.18 -7.42 -31.52
C ARG A 74 -15.97 -8.80 -30.93
N LEU A 75 -16.85 -9.19 -30.02
CA LEU A 75 -16.78 -10.46 -29.30
C LEU A 75 -18.11 -11.22 -29.48
N ASN A 76 -18.01 -12.51 -29.77
CA ASN A 76 -19.15 -13.43 -29.86
C ASN A 76 -18.90 -14.67 -28.98
N MET A 77 -19.74 -15.71 -29.11
CA MET A 77 -19.59 -16.92 -28.30
C MET A 77 -18.28 -17.71 -28.50
N HIS A 78 -17.57 -17.48 -29.60
CA HIS A 78 -16.30 -18.14 -29.90
C HIS A 78 -15.07 -17.32 -29.48
N GLY A 79 -15.26 -16.03 -29.18
CA GLY A 79 -14.19 -15.10 -28.86
C GLY A 79 -14.21 -13.86 -29.75
N PHE A 80 -13.04 -13.26 -29.98
CA PHE A 80 -12.94 -12.09 -30.84
C PHE A 80 -13.26 -12.47 -32.29
N ILE A 81 -14.08 -11.66 -32.95
CA ILE A 81 -14.43 -11.88 -34.36
C ILE A 81 -13.18 -11.61 -35.21
N PRO A 82 -12.74 -12.54 -36.07
CA PRO A 82 -11.55 -12.35 -36.91
C PRO A 82 -11.63 -11.04 -37.72
N GLY A 83 -10.56 -10.24 -37.66
CA GLY A 83 -10.46 -8.96 -38.37
C GLY A 83 -11.31 -7.82 -37.78
N SER A 84 -12.03 -8.02 -36.67
CA SER A 84 -12.76 -6.93 -36.01
C SER A 84 -11.87 -6.05 -35.14
N CYS A 85 -10.86 -6.64 -34.48
CA CYS A 85 -9.92 -5.92 -33.62
C CYS A 85 -8.92 -5.07 -34.42
N HIS A 86 -8.45 -3.98 -33.82
CA HIS A 86 -7.37 -3.21 -34.42
C HIS A 86 -6.06 -4.01 -34.36
N PRO A 87 -5.18 -3.96 -35.39
CA PRO A 87 -3.93 -4.73 -35.40
C PRO A 87 -3.03 -4.46 -34.18
N ASP A 88 -3.01 -3.23 -33.68
CA ASP A 88 -2.23 -2.86 -32.51
C ASP A 88 -2.80 -3.41 -31.18
N ASP A 89 -4.11 -3.67 -31.10
CA ASP A 89 -4.68 -4.44 -29.99
C ASP A 89 -4.07 -5.84 -29.99
N VAL A 90 -4.09 -6.51 -31.14
CA VAL A 90 -3.57 -7.87 -31.30
C VAL A 90 -2.06 -7.93 -31.04
N ASN A 91 -1.30 -6.93 -31.50
CA ASN A 91 0.14 -6.84 -31.29
C ASN A 91 0.54 -6.62 -29.82
N SER A 92 -0.37 -6.18 -28.96
CA SER A 92 -0.08 -5.98 -27.54
C SER A 92 0.27 -7.28 -26.81
N THR A 93 -0.27 -8.42 -27.27
CA THR A 93 0.03 -9.75 -26.73
C THR A 93 0.53 -10.75 -27.77
N GLY A 94 0.34 -10.47 -29.05
CA GLY A 94 0.52 -11.40 -30.15
C GLY A 94 -0.77 -12.15 -30.48
N GLU A 95 -0.85 -12.67 -31.71
CA GLU A 95 -2.08 -13.26 -32.26
C GLU A 95 -2.63 -14.46 -31.46
N ILE A 96 -1.73 -15.35 -31.02
CA ILE A 96 -2.11 -16.58 -30.31
C ILE A 96 -2.67 -16.25 -28.91
N PRO A 97 -1.98 -15.49 -28.05
CA PRO A 97 -2.53 -15.09 -26.76
C PRO A 97 -3.78 -14.22 -26.88
N TRP A 98 -3.81 -13.29 -27.85
CA TRP A 98 -4.97 -12.42 -28.06
C TRP A 98 -6.23 -13.21 -28.42
N THR A 99 -6.12 -14.14 -29.36
CA THR A 99 -7.22 -15.04 -29.76
C THR A 99 -7.69 -15.89 -28.58
N SER A 100 -6.75 -16.46 -27.81
CA SER A 100 -7.07 -17.29 -26.65
C SER A 100 -7.76 -16.50 -25.53
N MET A 101 -7.31 -15.28 -25.28
CA MET A 101 -7.97 -14.34 -24.37
C MET A 101 -9.40 -14.05 -24.84
N GLY A 102 -9.62 -13.76 -26.13
CA GLY A 102 -10.96 -13.57 -26.67
C GLY A 102 -11.87 -14.76 -26.40
N ALA A 103 -11.38 -15.98 -26.66
CA ALA A 103 -12.13 -17.19 -26.36
C ALA A 103 -12.40 -17.39 -24.86
N GLN A 104 -11.52 -16.90 -23.97
CA GLN A 104 -11.77 -16.91 -22.53
C GLN A 104 -12.85 -15.89 -22.14
N LEU A 105 -12.78 -14.67 -22.65
CA LEU A 105 -13.75 -13.61 -22.39
C LEU A 105 -15.17 -14.02 -22.83
N ALA A 106 -15.30 -14.74 -23.95
CA ALA A 106 -16.58 -15.28 -24.37
C ALA A 106 -17.20 -16.24 -23.34
N ILE A 107 -16.36 -17.06 -22.68
CA ILE A 107 -16.78 -17.95 -21.60
C ILE A 107 -17.13 -17.14 -20.34
N ASP A 108 -16.26 -16.22 -19.94
CA ASP A 108 -16.43 -15.41 -18.73
C ASP A 108 -17.70 -14.53 -18.78
N PHE A 109 -18.01 -13.99 -19.96
CA PHE A 109 -19.24 -13.21 -20.21
C PHE A 109 -20.46 -14.07 -20.55
N VAL A 110 -20.35 -15.39 -20.41
CA VAL A 110 -21.45 -16.36 -20.59
C VAL A 110 -22.18 -16.16 -21.93
N ARG A 111 -21.41 -15.95 -23.01
CA ARG A 111 -21.98 -15.66 -24.34
C ARG A 111 -22.51 -16.92 -24.99
N ASN A 112 -23.75 -16.85 -25.48
CA ASN A 112 -24.41 -17.95 -26.19
C ASN A 112 -24.50 -17.70 -27.70
N ALA A 113 -24.80 -18.74 -28.47
CA ALA A 113 -24.93 -18.70 -29.94
C ALA A 113 -26.02 -17.74 -30.44
N THR A 114 -27.03 -17.50 -29.61
CA THR A 114 -28.18 -16.64 -29.92
C THR A 114 -27.92 -15.18 -29.59
N ASP A 115 -26.89 -14.89 -28.81
CA ASP A 115 -26.65 -13.54 -28.34
C ASP A 115 -25.99 -12.71 -29.45
N PRO A 116 -26.34 -11.42 -29.59
CA PRO A 116 -25.70 -10.55 -30.56
C PRO A 116 -24.21 -10.37 -30.26
N ASP A 117 -23.43 -10.01 -31.27
CA ASP A 117 -22.04 -9.61 -31.08
C ASP A 117 -21.98 -8.39 -30.16
N VAL A 118 -21.03 -8.39 -29.22
CA VAL A 118 -20.82 -7.27 -28.29
C VAL A 118 -19.62 -6.44 -28.70
N PHE A 119 -19.63 -5.18 -28.28
CA PHE A 119 -18.61 -4.19 -28.62
C PHE A 119 -17.59 -4.10 -27.50
N VAL A 120 -16.32 -4.27 -27.85
CA VAL A 120 -15.20 -4.23 -26.91
C VAL A 120 -14.34 -3.01 -27.22
N THR A 121 -14.14 -2.18 -26.20
CA THR A 121 -13.22 -1.04 -26.27
C THR A 121 -11.98 -1.33 -25.44
N THR A 122 -10.82 -1.13 -26.05
CA THR A 122 -9.53 -1.22 -25.38
C THR A 122 -9.16 0.13 -24.80
N CYS A 123 -8.91 0.14 -23.50
CA CYS A 123 -8.53 1.30 -22.71
C CYS A 123 -7.15 1.10 -22.11
N LEU A 124 -6.42 2.20 -21.92
CA LEU A 124 -5.18 2.23 -21.18
C LEU A 124 -5.38 2.95 -19.85
N HIS A 125 -4.84 2.35 -18.80
CA HIS A 125 -4.52 3.05 -17.58
C HIS A 125 -3.00 2.98 -17.34
N GLY A 126 -2.41 4.07 -16.85
CA GLY A 126 -0.96 4.26 -16.83
C GLY A 126 -0.43 4.82 -18.15
N ALA A 127 0.84 4.52 -18.48
CA ALA A 127 1.56 5.00 -19.66
C ALA A 127 1.59 6.54 -19.87
N SER A 128 1.54 7.35 -18.80
CA SER A 128 1.89 8.78 -18.89
C SER A 128 3.42 8.94 -18.99
N ASN A 129 3.91 10.14 -19.29
CA ASN A 129 5.37 10.43 -19.35
C ASN A 129 6.11 10.09 -18.04
N GLU A 130 5.39 9.90 -16.94
CA GLU A 130 5.93 9.56 -15.63
C GLU A 130 5.63 8.11 -15.21
N SER A 131 4.82 7.37 -15.97
CA SER A 131 4.43 5.99 -15.64
C SER A 131 5.31 4.98 -16.36
N THR A 132 5.96 4.09 -15.61
CA THR A 132 6.75 2.97 -16.15
C THR A 132 5.92 1.70 -16.39
N TRP A 133 4.61 1.76 -16.18
CA TRP A 133 3.70 0.62 -16.28
C TRP A 133 2.42 1.01 -17.02
N VAL A 134 1.74 0.00 -17.55
CA VAL A 134 0.47 0.15 -18.26
C VAL A 134 -0.40 -1.06 -17.97
N ALA A 135 -1.69 -0.80 -17.77
CA ALA A 135 -2.72 -1.84 -17.74
C ALA A 135 -3.64 -1.65 -18.94
N ILE A 136 -3.93 -2.76 -19.63
CA ILE A 136 -4.90 -2.79 -20.71
C ILE A 136 -6.24 -3.20 -20.11
N VAL A 137 -7.26 -2.37 -20.28
CA VAL A 137 -8.61 -2.61 -19.78
C VAL A 137 -9.55 -2.77 -20.96
N LEU A 138 -10.29 -3.88 -21.02
CA LEU A 138 -11.27 -4.17 -22.04
C LEU A 138 -12.66 -3.92 -21.45
N LEU A 139 -13.35 -2.91 -21.96
CA LEU A 139 -14.73 -2.60 -21.61
C LEU A 139 -15.67 -3.24 -22.62
N VAL A 140 -16.73 -3.91 -22.14
CA VAL A 140 -17.66 -4.65 -23.01
C VAL A 140 -19.08 -4.13 -22.84
N ALA A 141 -19.77 -3.85 -23.94
CA ALA A 141 -21.18 -3.44 -23.94
C ALA A 141 -21.96 -3.98 -25.15
N GLU A 142 -23.28 -4.05 -25.04
CA GLU A 142 -24.15 -4.66 -26.07
C GLU A 142 -24.40 -3.76 -27.28
N ALA A 143 -24.69 -2.48 -27.06
CA ALA A 143 -25.25 -1.63 -28.10
C ALA A 143 -24.19 -0.86 -28.91
N THR A 144 -23.14 -0.40 -28.25
CA THR A 144 -22.10 0.47 -28.84
C THR A 144 -20.78 0.27 -28.12
N PHE A 145 -19.68 0.73 -28.72
CA PHE A 145 -18.37 0.75 -28.07
C PHE A 145 -18.40 1.61 -26.79
N PRO A 146 -18.16 1.03 -25.61
CA PRO A 146 -18.12 1.79 -24.37
C PRO A 146 -16.95 2.79 -24.37
N GLN A 147 -17.11 3.92 -23.69
CA GLN A 147 -16.05 4.91 -23.53
C GLN A 147 -15.15 4.54 -22.35
N CYS A 148 -13.84 4.74 -22.52
CA CYS A 148 -12.86 4.55 -21.44
C CYS A 148 -13.00 5.60 -20.33
N ASN A 149 -13.36 6.82 -20.71
CA ASN A 149 -13.61 7.94 -19.82
C ASN A 149 -15.00 8.50 -20.13
N PRO A 150 -16.07 7.84 -19.65
CA PRO A 150 -17.43 8.26 -19.92
C PRO A 150 -17.78 9.55 -19.17
N VAL A 151 -18.80 10.24 -19.66
CA VAL A 151 -19.48 11.30 -18.92
C VAL A 151 -20.84 10.77 -18.49
N GLY A 152 -21.09 10.73 -17.19
CA GLY A 152 -22.27 10.11 -16.59
C GLY A 152 -22.19 8.59 -16.47
N LYS A 153 -23.35 7.96 -16.28
CA LYS A 153 -23.52 6.51 -16.09
C LYS A 153 -23.37 5.79 -17.44
N GLN A 154 -22.45 4.83 -17.53
CA GLN A 154 -22.27 3.95 -18.69
C GLN A 154 -22.57 2.49 -18.33
N LEU A 155 -23.53 1.88 -19.03
CA LEU A 155 -23.86 0.47 -18.84
C LEU A 155 -22.84 -0.42 -19.54
N ILE A 156 -22.37 -1.45 -18.85
CA ILE A 156 -21.45 -2.46 -19.38
C ILE A 156 -21.96 -3.87 -19.06
N LEU A 157 -21.58 -4.83 -19.91
CA LEU A 157 -21.74 -6.27 -19.62
C LEU A 157 -20.60 -6.80 -18.75
N GLY A 158 -19.49 -6.08 -18.71
CA GLY A 158 -18.34 -6.50 -17.95
C GLY A 158 -17.09 -5.73 -18.34
N MET A 159 -16.03 -6.09 -17.65
CA MET A 159 -14.73 -5.45 -17.76
C MET A 159 -13.66 -6.51 -17.57
N ALA A 160 -12.64 -6.51 -18.40
CA ALA A 160 -11.46 -7.33 -18.19
C ALA A 160 -10.21 -6.46 -18.11
N VAL A 161 -9.24 -6.88 -17.32
CA VAL A 161 -7.93 -6.24 -17.23
C VAL A 161 -6.87 -7.26 -17.57
N LEU A 162 -5.97 -6.85 -18.45
CA LEU A 162 -4.86 -7.62 -18.93
C LEU A 162 -3.56 -7.06 -18.33
N GLU A 163 -2.84 -7.93 -17.63
CA GLU A 163 -1.54 -7.64 -17.03
C GLU A 163 -0.51 -8.66 -17.49
N THR A 164 0.77 -8.30 -17.49
CA THR A 164 1.84 -9.29 -17.66
C THR A 164 2.04 -10.08 -16.38
N VAL A 165 2.28 -11.39 -16.47
CA VAL A 165 2.67 -12.24 -15.34
C VAL A 165 4.18 -12.19 -15.17
N ALA A 166 4.62 -11.89 -13.96
CA ALA A 166 6.02 -11.98 -13.56
C ALA A 166 6.20 -13.10 -12.52
N ASN A 167 6.37 -14.34 -12.98
CA ASN A 167 6.71 -15.48 -12.13
C ASN A 167 7.65 -16.46 -12.85
N ASP A 168 8.30 -17.34 -12.08
CA ASP A 168 9.28 -18.30 -12.62
C ASP A 168 8.64 -19.44 -13.44
N GLU A 169 7.32 -19.64 -13.31
CA GLU A 169 6.57 -20.68 -14.02
C GLU A 169 6.40 -20.36 -15.51
N PHE A 170 6.35 -19.07 -15.86
CA PHE A 170 6.24 -18.59 -17.24
C PHE A 170 7.48 -17.78 -17.66
N PRO A 171 8.65 -18.43 -17.86
CA PRO A 171 9.90 -17.73 -18.17
C PRO A 171 9.89 -17.01 -19.52
N LEU A 172 9.01 -17.41 -20.45
CA LEU A 172 8.77 -16.75 -21.74
C LEU A 172 7.68 -15.68 -21.67
N GLY A 173 7.21 -15.36 -20.46
CA GLY A 173 6.07 -14.48 -20.23
C GLY A 173 4.73 -15.21 -20.35
N ALA A 174 3.75 -14.68 -19.62
CA ALA A 174 2.34 -14.99 -19.75
C ALA A 174 1.54 -13.73 -19.41
N TYR A 175 0.24 -13.79 -19.62
CA TYR A 175 -0.68 -12.70 -19.32
C TYR A 175 -1.68 -13.13 -18.27
N LEU A 176 -1.99 -12.27 -17.32
CA LEU A 176 -3.07 -12.47 -16.36
C LEU A 176 -4.25 -11.64 -16.84
N VAL A 177 -5.34 -12.33 -17.16
CA VAL A 177 -6.63 -11.72 -17.49
C VAL A 177 -7.51 -11.84 -16.27
N SER A 178 -7.93 -10.71 -15.72
CA SER A 178 -8.91 -10.64 -14.64
C SER A 178 -10.21 -10.10 -15.19
N THR A 179 -11.30 -10.83 -15.06
CA THR A 179 -12.59 -10.51 -15.68
C THR A 179 -13.66 -10.34 -14.61
N PHE A 180 -14.32 -9.18 -14.63
CA PHE A 180 -15.60 -8.92 -14.00
C PHE A 180 -16.71 -9.09 -15.03
N SER A 181 -17.65 -9.99 -14.76
CA SER A 181 -18.79 -10.28 -15.63
C SER A 181 -20.10 -9.92 -14.93
N ASP A 182 -20.89 -9.07 -15.55
CA ASP A 182 -22.22 -8.71 -15.02
C ASP A 182 -23.25 -9.84 -15.18
N GLY A 183 -22.92 -10.85 -15.99
CA GLY A 183 -23.72 -12.07 -16.14
C GLY A 183 -23.53 -13.08 -14.99
N THR A 184 -22.51 -12.90 -14.15
CA THR A 184 -22.27 -13.72 -12.97
C THR A 184 -22.78 -13.03 -11.70
N PRO A 185 -23.41 -13.74 -10.75
CA PRO A 185 -23.83 -13.15 -9.48
C PRO A 185 -22.63 -12.54 -8.73
N ILE A 186 -22.78 -11.30 -8.30
CA ILE A 186 -21.77 -10.58 -7.52
C ILE A 186 -21.65 -11.20 -6.13
N ASP A 187 -20.43 -11.51 -5.71
CA ASP A 187 -20.12 -12.00 -4.35
C ASP A 187 -19.25 -10.96 -3.63
N PRO A 188 -19.85 -9.99 -2.92
CA PRO A 188 -19.12 -8.87 -2.35
C PRO A 188 -18.35 -9.29 -1.09
N VAL A 189 -17.04 -9.01 -1.06
CA VAL A 189 -16.17 -9.19 0.10
C VAL A 189 -15.58 -7.86 0.54
N GLN A 190 -15.48 -7.65 1.86
CA GLN A 190 -14.84 -6.48 2.44
C GLN A 190 -13.34 -6.74 2.62
N ILE A 191 -12.52 -5.82 2.13
CA ILE A 191 -11.08 -5.81 2.37
C ILE A 191 -10.73 -4.61 3.26
N ASP A 192 -10.16 -4.93 4.43
CA ASP A 192 -9.68 -3.95 5.40
C ASP A 192 -8.22 -3.65 5.12
N THR A 193 -7.92 -2.43 4.67
CA THR A 193 -6.55 -2.01 4.37
C THR A 193 -5.92 -1.29 5.56
N THR A 194 -4.59 -1.40 5.69
CA THR A 194 -3.85 -0.77 6.79
C THR A 194 -3.93 0.76 6.74
N ASN A 195 -3.90 1.34 5.53
CA ASN A 195 -3.68 2.78 5.35
C ASN A 195 -4.76 3.49 4.51
N SER A 196 -5.70 2.76 3.89
CA SER A 196 -6.63 3.32 2.89
C SER A 196 -8.12 3.09 3.19
N GLY A 197 -8.46 2.49 4.34
CA GLY A 197 -9.84 2.23 4.75
C GLY A 197 -10.36 0.86 4.31
N HIS A 198 -11.68 0.77 4.13
CA HIS A 198 -12.41 -0.46 3.84
C HIS A 198 -12.97 -0.40 2.41
N PHE A 199 -12.83 -1.49 1.65
CA PHE A 199 -13.28 -1.57 0.27
C PHE A 199 -14.14 -2.81 0.04
N THR A 200 -15.28 -2.64 -0.62
CA THR A 200 -16.09 -3.76 -1.13
C THR A 200 -15.56 -4.16 -2.49
N VAL A 201 -15.11 -5.40 -2.65
CA VAL A 201 -14.69 -5.95 -3.95
C VAL A 201 -15.55 -7.15 -4.33
N ASP A 202 -15.61 -7.44 -5.62
CA ASP A 202 -16.27 -8.65 -6.11
C ASP A 202 -15.31 -9.84 -6.10
N GLN A 203 -15.70 -10.92 -5.40
CA GLN A 203 -14.96 -12.17 -5.33
C GLN A 203 -15.32 -13.13 -6.48
N SER A 204 -16.45 -12.90 -7.17
CA SER A 204 -16.88 -13.72 -8.32
C SER A 204 -16.03 -13.50 -9.60
N VAL A 205 -14.98 -12.67 -9.51
CA VAL A 205 -14.09 -12.35 -10.61
C VAL A 205 -13.33 -13.57 -11.09
N VAL A 206 -13.27 -13.75 -12.41
CA VAL A 206 -12.53 -14.86 -13.03
C VAL A 206 -11.11 -14.38 -13.32
N LYS A 207 -10.10 -15.12 -12.85
CA LYS A 207 -8.71 -14.89 -13.22
C LYS A 207 -8.18 -16.06 -14.04
N THR A 208 -7.56 -15.73 -15.18
CA THR A 208 -7.01 -16.70 -16.11
C THR A 208 -5.62 -16.27 -16.55
N ILE A 209 -4.65 -17.15 -16.41
CA ILE A 209 -3.33 -16.98 -17.01
C ILE A 209 -3.38 -17.50 -18.45
N VAL A 210 -3.03 -16.64 -19.40
CA VAL A 210 -2.89 -16.96 -20.82
C VAL A 210 -1.41 -17.00 -21.15
N ALA A 211 -0.89 -18.20 -21.38
CA ALA A 211 0.49 -18.39 -21.82
C ALA A 211 0.69 -17.92 -23.26
N THR A 212 1.95 -17.65 -23.65
CA THR A 212 2.32 -17.22 -25.00
C THR A 212 1.95 -18.21 -26.10
N ASN A 213 1.79 -19.49 -25.76
CA ASN A 213 1.32 -20.54 -26.68
C ASN A 213 -0.22 -20.64 -26.76
N GLY A 214 -0.96 -19.75 -26.08
CA GLY A 214 -2.43 -19.74 -26.03
C GLY A 214 -3.04 -20.67 -25.00
N THR A 215 -2.24 -21.39 -24.19
CA THR A 215 -2.77 -22.20 -23.09
C THR A 215 -3.43 -21.30 -22.04
N ARG A 216 -4.60 -21.71 -21.55
CA ARG A 216 -5.36 -20.98 -20.53
C ARG A 216 -5.36 -21.79 -19.23
N LEU A 217 -4.94 -21.15 -18.15
CA LEU A 217 -4.86 -21.75 -16.83
C LEU A 217 -5.68 -20.92 -15.86
N HIS A 218 -6.63 -21.56 -15.20
CA HIS A 218 -7.41 -20.90 -14.17
C HIS A 218 -6.51 -20.49 -13.00
N ALA A 219 -6.72 -19.29 -12.49
CA ALA A 219 -6.03 -18.75 -11.33
C ALA A 219 -7.07 -18.36 -10.27
N PRO A 220 -6.73 -18.44 -8.97
CA PRO A 220 -7.62 -18.02 -7.91
C PRO A 220 -7.93 -16.52 -7.99
N TRP A 221 -9.08 -16.09 -7.46
CA TRP A 221 -9.51 -14.69 -7.50
C TRP A 221 -8.51 -13.73 -6.80
N ASP A 222 -7.74 -14.23 -5.83
CA ASP A 222 -6.69 -13.51 -5.11
C ASP A 222 -5.29 -13.74 -5.71
N GLN A 223 -5.21 -14.20 -6.96
CA GLN A 223 -3.94 -14.43 -7.67
C GLN A 223 -3.03 -13.20 -7.57
N ARG A 224 -1.88 -13.41 -6.95
CA ARG A 224 -0.82 -12.43 -6.78
C ARG A 224 -0.03 -12.27 -8.07
N ASN A 225 0.33 -11.04 -8.39
CA ASN A 225 1.17 -10.68 -9.51
C ASN A 225 2.31 -9.75 -9.06
N TYR A 226 3.32 -9.58 -9.91
CA TYR A 226 4.51 -8.75 -9.65
C TYR A 226 5.19 -9.07 -8.31
N VAL A 227 5.27 -10.36 -7.96
CA VAL A 227 5.84 -10.79 -6.69
C VAL A 227 7.33 -10.52 -6.72
N THR A 228 7.79 -9.62 -5.85
CA THR A 228 9.21 -9.29 -5.71
C THR A 228 9.64 -9.40 -4.27
N SER A 229 10.95 -9.55 -4.05
CA SER A 229 11.52 -9.62 -2.72
C SER A 229 12.69 -8.65 -2.57
N LEU A 230 12.75 -8.01 -1.41
CA LEU A 230 13.84 -7.13 -1.02
C LEU A 230 14.55 -7.75 0.19
N ASN A 231 15.86 -7.92 0.05
CA ASN A 231 16.72 -8.43 1.12
C ASN A 231 17.49 -7.26 1.73
N SER A 232 17.03 -6.75 2.88
CA SER A 232 17.63 -5.58 3.54
C SER A 232 18.63 -5.94 4.65
N LEU A 233 18.51 -7.12 5.25
CA LEU A 233 19.29 -7.49 6.46
C LEU A 233 19.93 -8.88 6.36
N ASN A 234 19.12 -9.92 6.13
CA ASN A 234 19.54 -11.32 6.05
C ASN A 234 18.43 -12.13 5.35
N ARG A 235 18.77 -13.31 4.82
CA ARG A 235 17.84 -14.26 4.20
C ARG A 235 16.69 -14.74 5.11
N LEU A 236 16.72 -14.43 6.41
CA LEU A 236 15.64 -14.72 7.35
C LEU A 236 14.51 -13.68 7.31
N PHE A 237 14.81 -12.44 6.88
CA PHE A 237 13.92 -11.29 6.97
C PHE A 237 13.65 -10.70 5.58
N PHE A 238 13.13 -11.53 4.67
CA PHE A 238 12.74 -11.06 3.35
C PHE A 238 11.48 -10.22 3.44
N MET A 239 11.53 -9.04 2.83
CA MET A 239 10.32 -8.28 2.54
C MET A 239 9.80 -8.74 1.19
N ARG A 240 8.62 -9.36 1.17
CA ARG A 240 7.91 -9.76 -0.05
C ARG A 240 6.86 -8.71 -0.36
N LEU A 241 6.81 -8.29 -1.61
CA LEU A 241 5.80 -7.38 -2.13
C LEU A 241 5.06 -8.08 -3.24
N TRP A 242 3.76 -7.81 -3.34
CA TRP A 242 2.93 -8.32 -4.41
C TRP A 242 1.77 -7.39 -4.66
N VAL A 243 1.14 -7.59 -5.81
CA VAL A 243 -0.04 -6.83 -6.20
C VAL A 243 -1.16 -7.79 -6.59
N VAL A 244 -2.39 -7.48 -6.18
CA VAL A 244 -3.60 -8.20 -6.61
C VAL A 244 -4.56 -7.20 -7.22
N LEU A 245 -4.97 -7.42 -8.47
CA LEU A 245 -6.02 -6.62 -9.07
C LEU A 245 -7.39 -7.07 -8.55
N HIS A 246 -8.23 -6.10 -8.18
CA HIS A 246 -9.62 -6.30 -7.79
C HIS A 246 -10.56 -5.36 -8.55
N PHE A 247 -11.82 -5.79 -8.68
CA PHE A 247 -12.94 -4.97 -9.12
C PHE A 247 -13.70 -4.49 -7.88
N VAL A 248 -13.76 -3.18 -7.70
CA VAL A 248 -14.23 -2.53 -6.47
C VAL A 248 -15.52 -1.75 -6.71
N ASP A 249 -16.41 -1.80 -5.73
CA ASP A 249 -17.64 -1.01 -5.71
C ASP A 249 -17.33 0.46 -5.42
N ILE A 250 -17.72 1.34 -6.34
CA ILE A 250 -17.58 2.79 -6.21
C ILE A 250 -18.92 3.51 -6.02
N SER A 251 -20.00 2.78 -5.70
CA SER A 251 -21.35 3.35 -5.51
C SER A 251 -21.37 4.53 -4.54
N ASN A 252 -20.54 4.51 -3.49
CA ASN A 252 -20.45 5.59 -2.50
C ASN A 252 -19.70 6.84 -3.00
N GLN A 253 -19.02 6.76 -4.14
CA GLN A 253 -18.14 7.81 -4.66
C GLN A 253 -18.63 8.42 -5.98
N ILE A 254 -19.68 7.86 -6.60
CA ILE A 254 -20.19 8.26 -7.92
C ILE A 254 -20.52 9.75 -8.03
N HIS A 255 -20.99 10.39 -6.95
CA HIS A 255 -21.36 11.82 -6.94
C HIS A 255 -20.17 12.76 -7.17
N THR A 256 -18.94 12.27 -6.96
CA THR A 256 -17.70 13.05 -7.13
C THR A 256 -17.01 12.77 -8.45
N MET A 257 -17.56 11.87 -9.28
CA MET A 257 -16.94 11.41 -10.52
C MET A 257 -17.67 11.98 -11.74
N PRO A 258 -16.95 12.37 -12.81
CA PRO A 258 -17.57 12.88 -14.04
C PRO A 258 -18.35 11.81 -14.80
N GLY A 259 -17.97 10.55 -14.68
CA GLY A 259 -18.66 9.38 -15.22
C GLY A 259 -18.04 8.08 -14.72
N TYR A 260 -18.78 6.98 -14.88
CA TYR A 260 -18.43 5.67 -14.35
C TYR A 260 -19.17 4.56 -15.09
N SER A 261 -18.62 3.35 -15.01
CA SER A 261 -19.22 2.15 -15.58
C SER A 261 -19.99 1.37 -14.53
N VAL A 262 -21.07 0.74 -14.95
CA VAL A 262 -21.95 -0.01 -14.07
C VAL A 262 -22.51 -1.21 -14.80
N GLY A 263 -22.57 -2.35 -14.10
CA GLY A 263 -23.21 -3.55 -14.60
C GLY A 263 -24.67 -3.28 -15.01
N ASN A 264 -25.06 -3.73 -16.19
CA ASN A 264 -26.39 -3.55 -16.73
C ASN A 264 -27.47 -4.27 -15.89
N ALA A 265 -27.21 -5.51 -15.49
CA ALA A 265 -28.08 -6.37 -14.71
C ALA A 265 -27.86 -6.20 -13.19
N SER A 266 -26.60 -6.21 -12.72
CA SER A 266 -26.29 -6.13 -11.29
C SER A 266 -26.45 -4.72 -10.70
N CYS A 267 -26.42 -3.68 -11.54
CA CYS A 267 -26.27 -2.28 -11.12
C CYS A 267 -25.01 -2.01 -10.26
N PHE A 268 -24.02 -2.92 -10.30
CA PHE A 268 -22.77 -2.78 -9.57
C PHE A 268 -21.88 -1.71 -10.20
N ALA A 269 -21.70 -0.57 -9.52
CA ALA A 269 -20.86 0.52 -10.00
C ALA A 269 -19.40 0.16 -9.78
N VAL A 270 -18.68 -0.14 -10.88
CA VAL A 270 -17.41 -0.85 -10.81
C VAL A 270 -16.25 0.00 -11.32
N THR A 271 -15.13 -0.10 -10.63
CA THR A 271 -13.83 0.24 -11.20
C THR A 271 -12.77 -0.77 -10.76
N ILE A 272 -11.53 -0.57 -11.20
CA ILE A 272 -10.40 -1.42 -10.86
C ILE A 272 -9.56 -0.79 -9.75
N THR A 273 -8.93 -1.63 -8.95
CA THR A 273 -7.92 -1.22 -7.96
C THR A 273 -6.83 -2.29 -7.90
N TRP A 274 -5.62 -1.85 -7.57
CA TRP A 274 -4.53 -2.73 -7.21
C TRP A 274 -4.39 -2.73 -5.69
N ASP A 275 -4.56 -3.89 -5.09
CA ASP A 275 -4.14 -4.18 -3.73
C ASP A 275 -2.63 -4.34 -3.72
N ASN A 276 -1.94 -3.33 -3.23
CA ASN A 276 -0.51 -3.32 -3.03
C ASN A 276 -0.23 -3.76 -1.59
N SER A 277 0.40 -4.92 -1.47
CA SER A 277 0.64 -5.55 -0.18
C SER A 277 2.11 -5.91 -0.02
N HIS A 278 2.61 -5.79 1.22
CA HIS A 278 3.92 -6.31 1.58
C HIS A 278 3.88 -7.08 2.89
N HIS A 279 4.82 -7.99 3.05
CA HIS A 279 5.02 -8.77 4.28
C HIS A 279 6.50 -9.00 4.54
N VAL A 280 6.91 -8.85 5.80
CA VAL A 280 8.27 -9.17 6.25
C VAL A 280 8.28 -10.54 6.91
N ASP A 281 9.02 -11.48 6.30
CA ASP A 281 9.20 -12.82 6.84
C ASP A 281 9.83 -12.77 8.23
N HIS A 282 9.34 -13.61 9.15
CA HIS A 282 9.82 -13.70 10.55
C HIS A 282 9.86 -12.37 11.32
N TYR A 283 8.99 -11.41 10.98
CA TYR A 283 8.99 -10.09 11.61
C TYR A 283 8.83 -10.11 13.13
N LEU A 284 8.16 -11.12 13.70
CA LEU A 284 8.03 -11.26 15.16
C LEU A 284 9.39 -11.43 15.85
N LEU A 285 10.36 -12.07 15.20
CA LEU A 285 11.72 -12.20 15.73
C LEU A 285 12.46 -10.85 15.71
N LEU A 286 12.28 -10.06 14.64
CA LEU A 286 12.80 -8.68 14.58
C LEU A 286 12.19 -7.82 15.68
N LEU A 287 10.86 -7.90 15.85
CA LEU A 287 10.14 -7.16 16.88
C LEU A 287 10.62 -7.57 18.28
N ALA A 288 10.81 -8.86 18.53
CA ALA A 288 11.33 -9.36 19.80
C ALA A 288 12.76 -8.87 20.06
N PHE A 289 13.63 -8.93 19.05
CA PHE A 289 15.02 -8.45 19.16
C PHE A 289 15.07 -6.93 19.42
N GLN A 290 14.27 -6.15 18.70
CA GLN A 290 14.17 -4.71 18.89
C GLN A 290 13.60 -4.36 20.26
N SER A 291 12.59 -5.10 20.74
CA SER A 291 12.02 -4.95 22.08
C SER A 291 13.04 -5.27 23.15
N LEU A 292 13.80 -6.36 23.02
CA LEU A 292 14.87 -6.75 23.93
C LEU A 292 15.93 -5.65 24.04
N ILE A 293 16.43 -5.15 22.92
CA ILE A 293 17.43 -4.07 22.88
C ILE A 293 16.86 -2.81 23.54
N CYS A 294 15.59 -2.49 23.29
CA CYS A 294 14.92 -1.35 23.92
C CYS A 294 14.89 -1.49 25.45
N PHE A 295 14.44 -2.64 25.97
CA PHE A 295 14.41 -2.87 27.42
C PHE A 295 15.79 -2.87 28.06
N VAL A 296 16.80 -3.48 27.41
CA VAL A 296 18.18 -3.44 27.91
C VAL A 296 18.71 -2.01 27.92
N SER A 297 18.45 -1.23 26.87
CA SER A 297 18.86 0.18 26.78
C SER A 297 18.19 1.03 27.87
N LEU A 298 16.88 0.86 28.08
CA LEU A 298 16.14 1.54 29.15
C LEU A 298 16.68 1.15 30.54
N GLY A 299 17.00 -0.13 30.76
CA GLY A 299 17.60 -0.61 32.00
C GLY A 299 18.95 0.03 32.28
N LEU A 300 19.83 0.09 31.27
CA LEU A 300 21.15 0.73 31.39
C LEU A 300 21.06 2.24 31.67
N LEU A 301 20.05 2.91 31.11
CA LEU A 301 19.85 4.36 31.24
C LEU A 301 19.02 4.78 32.46
N SER A 302 18.31 3.84 33.10
CA SER A 302 17.45 4.12 34.26
C SER A 302 18.20 4.79 35.42
N ASN A 303 19.42 4.31 35.71
CA ASN A 303 20.25 4.89 36.77
C ASN A 303 20.65 6.35 36.46
N ASP A 304 21.00 6.63 35.21
CA ASP A 304 21.36 7.97 34.75
C ASP A 304 20.14 8.92 34.76
N GLY A 305 18.94 8.40 34.51
CA GLY A 305 17.68 9.10 34.65
C GLY A 305 17.39 9.55 36.09
N VAL A 306 17.54 8.65 37.07
CA VAL A 306 17.36 8.97 38.50
C VAL A 306 18.35 10.03 38.95
N ILE A 307 19.63 9.89 38.57
CA ILE A 307 20.68 10.87 38.89
C ILE A 307 20.38 12.23 38.25
N THR A 308 19.80 12.26 37.05
CA THR A 308 19.39 13.50 36.37
C THR A 308 18.22 14.19 37.08
N LEU A 309 17.22 13.43 37.55
CA LEU A 309 16.07 13.98 38.30
C LEU A 309 16.50 14.53 39.67
N GLU A 310 17.36 13.83 40.39
CA GLU A 310 17.99 14.32 41.63
C GLU A 310 18.88 15.54 41.35
N GLY A 311 19.61 15.51 40.22
CA GLY A 311 20.35 16.62 39.61
C GLY A 311 19.51 17.90 39.48
N LEU A 312 18.36 17.78 38.83
CA LEU A 312 17.41 18.87 38.58
C LEU A 312 16.76 19.38 39.88
N SER A 313 16.31 18.48 40.75
CA SER A 313 15.74 18.81 42.07
C SER A 313 16.73 19.59 42.94
N GLY A 314 18.00 19.18 42.94
CA GLY A 314 19.06 19.86 43.66
C GLY A 314 19.40 21.24 43.08
N LEU A 315 19.41 21.40 41.74
CA LEU A 315 19.64 22.68 41.08
C LEU A 315 18.50 23.68 41.34
N LEU A 316 17.24 23.24 41.24
CA LEU A 316 16.06 24.07 41.53
C LEU A 316 16.01 24.52 42.99
N LYS A 317 16.53 23.70 43.91
CA LYS A 317 16.62 24.01 45.35
C LYS A 317 17.92 24.74 45.74
N ASN A 318 18.78 25.11 44.79
CA ASN A 318 20.12 25.70 45.04
C ASN A 318 20.98 24.89 46.05
N LYS A 319 20.83 23.56 46.06
CA LYS A 319 21.64 22.65 46.87
C LYS A 319 22.85 22.18 46.07
N PRO A 320 23.98 21.82 46.71
CA PRO A 320 25.11 21.21 46.01
C PRO A 320 24.68 19.86 45.45
N VAL A 321 24.86 19.64 44.15
CA VAL A 321 24.46 18.41 43.44
C VAL A 321 25.64 17.81 42.70
N LEU A 322 25.84 16.50 42.83
CA LEU A 322 26.66 15.73 41.91
C LEU A 322 25.84 15.49 40.64
N THR A 323 26.26 16.10 39.54
CA THR A 323 25.70 15.84 38.19
C THR A 323 26.76 15.12 37.38
N TYR A 324 26.51 13.84 37.10
CA TYR A 324 27.32 13.04 36.17
C TYR A 324 26.84 13.28 34.73
N ASP A 325 27.80 13.29 33.82
CA ASP A 325 27.60 13.55 32.39
C ASP A 325 27.42 12.21 31.66
N ILE A 326 26.30 12.02 30.97
CA ILE A 326 25.99 10.75 30.28
C ILE A 326 27.01 10.45 29.18
N LEU A 327 27.52 11.48 28.50
CA LEU A 327 28.54 11.34 27.46
C LEU A 327 29.89 10.86 28.03
N ALA A 328 30.28 11.35 29.20
CA ALA A 328 31.51 10.93 29.87
C ALA A 328 31.42 9.51 30.47
N SER A 329 30.20 9.03 30.78
CA SER A 329 29.95 7.66 31.26
C SER A 329 30.14 6.61 30.15
N LEU A 330 29.74 6.94 28.91
CA LEU A 330 29.97 6.08 27.74
C LEU A 330 31.47 6.00 27.37
N GLU A 331 32.23 7.08 27.53
CA GLU A 331 33.67 7.11 27.28
C GLU A 331 34.48 6.30 28.32
N ARG A 332 34.01 6.24 29.58
CA ARG A 332 34.65 5.46 30.66
C ARG A 332 34.37 3.96 30.65
N ARG A 333 33.48 3.49 29.77
CA ARG A 333 33.13 2.06 29.63
C ARG A 333 33.80 1.39 28.41
N LYS A 334 34.74 2.08 27.74
CA LYS A 334 35.78 1.43 26.91
C LYS A 334 36.87 0.86 27.81
#